data_AF-A0A1G5YC08-F1
#
_entry.id   AF-A0A1G5YC08-F1
#
_cell.length_a   1.000
_cell.length_b   1.000
_cell.length_c   1.000
_cell.angle_alpha   90.00
_cell.angle_beta   90.00
_cell.angle_gamma   90.00
#
_symmetry.space_group_name_H-M   'P 1'
#
loop_
_entity.id
_entity.type
_entity.pdbx_description
1 polymer ?
#
loop_
_entity_poly.entity_id
_entity_poly.type
_entity_poly.pdbx_seq_one_letter_code
_entity_poly.pdbx_strand_id
1 'polypeptide(L)'
;MVEGTRYEIIFTRSAILRYQNEVYPYLNSNFSRNRVFEIDFEIFEKVETLQYQPHRSSREKTFVEDPKKVRFLLFRASRNFELKILFFVDELTQKVTVTDFFPTKMNPTRMKS
;
A
#
# COMPACT_ATOMS: atom_id res chain seq x y z
N MET A 1 8.64 -18.59 23.91
CA MET A 1 7.92 -18.36 22.64
C MET A 1 7.19 -17.04 22.82
N VAL A 2 7.64 -15.96 22.17
CA VAL A 2 6.96 -14.66 22.30
C VAL A 2 5.83 -14.69 21.28
N GLU A 3 4.58 -14.76 21.75
CA GLU A 3 3.42 -14.50 20.90
C GLU A 3 3.64 -13.13 20.26
N GLY A 4 3.92 -13.12 18.95
CA GLY A 4 4.16 -11.88 18.23
C GLY A 4 2.87 -11.07 18.23
N THR A 5 2.93 -9.86 18.78
CA THR A 5 1.81 -8.92 18.77
C THR A 5 1.26 -8.77 17.35
N ARG A 6 0.00 -9.18 17.15
CA ARG A 6 -0.66 -9.13 15.84
C ARG A 6 -1.44 -7.83 15.72
N TYR A 7 -1.09 -7.04 14.71
CA TYR A 7 -1.79 -5.79 14.40
C TYR A 7 -3.02 -6.05 13.54
N GLU A 8 -4.12 -5.36 13.85
CA GLU A 8 -5.30 -5.29 13.00
C GLU A 8 -5.05 -4.33 11.82
N ILE A 9 -5.31 -4.78 10.59
CA ILE A 9 -5.19 -3.91 9.41
C ILE A 9 -6.54 -3.27 9.10
N ILE A 10 -6.53 -1.95 9.00
CA ILE A 10 -7.70 -1.13 8.69
C ILE A 10 -7.40 -0.33 7.43
N PHE A 11 -8.31 -0.35 6.46
CA PHE A 11 -8.22 0.50 5.29
C PHE A 11 -9.10 1.72 5.48
N THR A 12 -8.55 2.91 5.24
CA THR A 12 -9.39 4.11 5.17
C THR A 12 -10.26 4.08 3.92
N ARG A 13 -11.37 4.83 3.95
CA ARG A 13 -12.21 5.03 2.77
C ARG A 13 -11.42 5.61 1.60
N SER A 14 -10.48 6.52 1.86
CA SER A 14 -9.61 7.09 0.81
C SER A 14 -8.73 6.04 0.14
N ALA A 15 -8.12 5.14 0.92
CA ALA A 15 -7.30 4.05 0.39
C ALA A 15 -8.13 3.13 -0.52
N ILE A 16 -9.30 2.71 -0.04
CA ILE A 16 -10.21 1.84 -0.81
C ILE A 16 -10.62 2.52 -2.13
N LEU A 17 -11.04 3.78 -2.08
CA LEU A 17 -11.46 4.51 -3.27
C LEU A 17 -10.32 4.70 -4.26
N ARG A 18 -9.11 5.02 -3.81
CA ARG A 18 -7.96 5.13 -4.72
C ARG A 18 -7.63 3.80 -5.37
N TYR A 19 -7.65 2.72 -4.59
CA TYR A 19 -7.41 1.38 -5.13
C TYR A 19 -8.43 1.03 -6.21
N GLN A 20 -9.72 1.22 -5.92
CA GLN A 20 -10.82 0.84 -6.81
C GLN A 20 -10.92 1.72 -8.06
N ASN A 21 -10.65 3.02 -7.95
CA ASN A 21 -10.90 3.97 -9.03
C ASN A 21 -9.66 4.26 -9.89
N GLU A 22 -8.44 4.05 -9.37
CA GLU A 22 -7.20 4.39 -10.07
C GLU A 22 -6.32 3.16 -10.27
N VAL A 23 -6.00 2.42 -9.20
CA VAL A 23 -5.03 1.31 -9.24
C VAL A 23 -5.60 0.12 -10.00
N TYR A 24 -6.73 -0.42 -9.58
CA TYR A 24 -7.33 -1.61 -10.17
C TYR A 24 -7.76 -1.41 -11.64
N PRO A 25 -8.35 -0.27 -12.05
CA PRO A 25 -8.64 0.00 -13.46
C PRO A 25 -7.38 0.09 -14.32
N TYR A 26 -6.29 0.68 -13.79
CA TYR A 26 -5.01 0.66 -14.48
C TYR A 26 -4.50 -0.76 -14.67
N LEU A 27 -4.58 -1.60 -13.64
CA LEU A 27 -4.16 -3.00 -13.76
C LEU A 27 -4.93 -3.72 -14.87
N ASN A 28 -6.26 -3.62 -14.88
CA ASN A 28 -7.12 -4.22 -15.90
C ASN A 28 -6.85 -3.71 -17.32
N SER A 29 -6.41 -2.46 -17.46
CA SER A 29 -6.14 -1.86 -18.78
C SER A 29 -4.76 -2.18 -19.33
N ASN A 30 -3.82 -2.66 -18.50
CA ASN A 30 -2.40 -2.78 -18.87
C ASN A 30 -1.81 -4.18 -18.67
N PHE A 31 -2.51 -5.08 -18.00
CA PHE A 31 -2.06 -6.44 -17.75
C PHE A 31 -3.12 -7.46 -18.19
N SER A 32 -2.67 -8.71 -18.44
CA SER A 32 -3.60 -9.81 -18.68
C SER A 32 -4.38 -10.13 -17.41
N ARG A 33 -5.57 -10.71 -17.54
CA ARG A 33 -6.45 -11.04 -16.39
C ARG A 33 -5.74 -11.85 -15.30
N ASN A 34 -4.96 -12.86 -15.70
CA ASN A 34 -4.18 -13.67 -14.75
C ASN A 34 -3.14 -12.83 -14.03
N ARG A 35 -2.44 -11.95 -14.76
CA ARG A 35 -1.45 -11.07 -14.14
C ARG A 35 -2.07 -10.02 -13.24
N VAL A 36 -3.28 -9.52 -13.55
CA VAL A 36 -4.04 -8.65 -12.64
C VAL A 36 -4.34 -9.36 -11.33
N PHE A 37 -4.82 -10.60 -11.40
CA PHE A 37 -5.11 -11.40 -10.21
C PHE A 37 -3.86 -11.64 -9.36
N GLU A 38 -2.74 -12.00 -9.99
CA GLU A 38 -1.45 -12.15 -9.30
C GLU A 38 -1.01 -10.85 -8.61
N ILE A 39 -1.06 -9.72 -9.32
CA ILE A 39 -0.65 -8.43 -8.76
C ILE A 39 -1.55 -8.00 -7.61
N ASP A 40 -2.87 -8.17 -7.76
CA ASP A 40 -3.85 -7.85 -6.71
C ASP A 40 -3.57 -8.66 -5.44
N PHE A 41 -3.38 -9.97 -5.60
CA PHE A 41 -3.02 -10.86 -4.50
C PHE A 41 -1.68 -10.46 -3.85
N GLU A 42 -0.63 -10.23 -4.64
CA GLU A 42 0.69 -9.81 -4.14
C GLU A 42 0.64 -8.48 -3.37
N ILE A 43 -0.21 -7.52 -3.78
CA ILE A 43 -0.39 -6.24 -3.08
C ILE A 43 -0.96 -6.49 -1.68
N PHE A 44 -2.04 -7.28 -1.58
CA PHE A 44 -2.70 -7.52 -0.30
C PHE A 44 -1.89 -8.43 0.62
N GLU A 45 -1.22 -9.46 0.11
CA GLU A 45 -0.24 -10.24 0.91
C GLU A 45 0.83 -9.32 1.50
N LYS A 46 1.32 -8.36 0.71
CA LYS A 46 2.33 -7.41 1.19
C LYS A 46 1.80 -6.52 2.29
N VAL A 47 0.54 -6.09 2.20
CA VAL A 47 -0.14 -5.36 3.28
C VAL A 47 -0.30 -6.24 4.52
N GLU A 48 -0.69 -7.50 4.36
CA GLU A 48 -0.84 -8.46 5.46
C GLU A 48 0.45 -8.69 6.25
N THR A 49 1.63 -8.57 5.62
CA THR A 49 2.90 -8.64 6.36
C THR A 49 3.01 -7.58 7.48
N LEU A 50 2.27 -6.47 7.38
CA LEU A 50 2.21 -5.43 8.42
C LEU A 50 1.52 -5.91 9.69
N GLN A 51 0.72 -6.98 9.66
CA GLN A 51 0.14 -7.58 10.87
C GLN A 51 1.23 -8.01 11.85
N TYR A 52 2.38 -8.46 11.34
CA TYR A 52 3.46 -9.04 12.16
C TYR A 52 4.71 -8.15 12.20
N GLN A 53 4.94 -7.35 11.16
CA GLN A 53 6.17 -6.56 11.01
C GLN A 53 5.90 -5.10 10.58
N PRO A 54 5.02 -4.35 11.27
CA PRO A 54 4.62 -3.02 10.82
C PRO A 54 5.78 -2.01 10.78
N HIS A 55 6.82 -2.23 11.58
CA HIS A 55 7.98 -1.34 11.70
C HIS A 55 9.14 -1.62 10.77
N ARG A 56 9.12 -2.75 10.06
CA ARG A 56 10.18 -3.09 9.07
C ARG A 56 10.13 -2.20 7.83
N SER A 57 9.05 -1.42 7.70
CA SER A 57 8.81 -0.44 6.66
C SER A 57 9.66 0.83 6.82
N SER A 58 9.87 1.51 5.69
CA SER A 58 10.59 2.78 5.65
C SER A 58 9.71 3.92 6.16
N ARG A 59 10.31 4.87 6.89
CA ARG A 59 9.64 6.11 7.28
C ARG A 59 9.56 7.05 6.08
N GLU A 60 8.42 7.70 5.89
CA GLU A 60 8.27 8.74 4.87
C GLU A 60 8.94 10.04 5.36
N LYS A 61 9.91 10.56 4.59
CA LYS A 61 10.73 11.72 5.00
C LYS A 61 10.16 13.06 4.52
N THR A 62 9.14 13.02 3.67
CA THR A 62 8.64 14.20 2.93
C THR A 62 7.65 15.06 3.72
N PHE A 63 7.05 14.53 4.81
CA PHE A 63 6.15 15.30 5.67
C PHE A 63 6.93 15.96 6.80
N VAL A 64 7.20 17.27 6.66
CA VAL A 64 8.06 18.06 7.55
C VAL A 64 7.35 18.51 8.83
N GLU A 65 6.01 18.51 8.87
CA GLU A 65 5.24 19.07 10.00
C GLU A 65 4.71 18.04 11.02
N ASP A 66 4.53 16.77 10.65
CA ASP A 66 4.38 15.67 11.61
C ASP A 66 5.04 14.36 11.11
N PRO A 67 6.38 14.31 11.13
CA PRO A 67 7.19 13.19 10.60
C PRO A 67 7.06 11.87 11.39
N LYS A 68 6.21 11.80 12.42
CA LYS A 68 6.28 10.71 13.41
C LYS A 68 5.45 9.47 13.11
N LYS A 69 4.52 9.45 12.14
CA LYS A 69 3.59 8.31 12.02
C LYS A 69 3.38 7.72 10.63
N VAL A 70 3.66 8.44 9.55
CA VAL A 70 3.41 7.90 8.20
C VAL A 70 4.60 7.07 7.73
N ARG A 71 4.34 5.80 7.49
CA ARG A 71 5.25 4.79 6.95
C ARG A 71 4.79 4.39 5.57
N PHE A 72 5.68 3.76 4.82
CA PHE A 72 5.32 3.22 3.52
C PHE A 72 5.92 1.84 3.24
N LEU A 73 5.19 1.05 2.47
CA LEU A 73 5.69 -0.12 1.76
C LEU A 73 5.76 0.20 0.28
N LEU A 74 6.88 -0.15 -0.34
CA LEU A 74 7.01 -0.09 -1.80
C LEU A 74 6.66 -1.45 -2.39
N PHE A 75 5.66 -1.48 -3.25
CA PHE A 75 5.32 -2.61 -4.08
C PHE A 75 5.72 -2.32 -5.53
N ARG A 76 6.34 -3.28 -6.20
CA ARG A 76 6.80 -3.13 -7.58
C ARG A 76 6.51 -4.42 -8.34
N ALA A 77 5.51 -4.40 -9.21
CA ALA A 77 5.16 -5.57 -10.01
C ALA A 77 5.92 -5.62 -11.34
N SER A 78 6.41 -4.49 -11.86
CA SER A 78 7.13 -4.43 -13.13
C SER A 78 8.04 -3.19 -13.23
N ARG A 79 8.63 -2.98 -14.42
CA ARG A 79 9.37 -1.74 -14.71
C ARG A 79 8.45 -0.51 -14.78
N ASN A 80 7.18 -0.70 -15.10
CA ASN A 80 6.22 0.37 -15.39
C ASN A 80 5.10 0.49 -14.33
N PHE A 81 5.12 -0.36 -13.30
CA PHE A 81 4.14 -0.35 -12.22
C PHE A 81 4.82 -0.47 -10.87
N GLU A 82 4.70 0.61 -10.09
CA GLU A 82 5.19 0.75 -8.74
C GLU A 82 4.15 1.50 -7.90
N LEU A 83 3.85 0.96 -6.72
CA LEU A 83 2.83 1.44 -5.79
C LEU A 83 3.48 1.66 -4.43
N LYS A 84 3.29 2.85 -3.87
CA LYS A 84 3.66 3.19 -2.50
C LYS A 84 2.42 3.11 -1.63
N ILE A 85 2.41 2.13 -0.74
CA ILE A 85 1.31 1.89 0.20
C ILE A 85 1.61 2.69 1.46
N LEU A 86 0.81 3.71 1.75
CA LEU A 86 0.98 4.59 2.90
C LEU A 86 0.15 4.09 4.08
N PHE A 87 0.73 4.11 5.26
CA PHE A 87 0.04 3.67 6.47
C PHE A 87 0.60 4.33 7.73
N PHE A 88 -0.16 4.25 8.81
CA PHE A 88 0.31 4.55 10.17
C PHE A 88 0.11 3.35 11.09
N VAL A 89 0.92 3.31 12.14
CA VAL A 89 0.87 2.28 13.18
C VAL A 89 0.45 2.95 14.48
N ASP A 90 -0.61 2.45 15.08
CA ASP A 90 -1.04 2.81 16.42
C ASP A 90 -0.67 1.67 17.38
N GLU A 91 0.39 1.89 18.15
CA GLU A 91 0.90 0.94 19.15
C GLU A 91 -0.10 0.70 20.30
N LEU A 92 -0.89 1.72 20.65
CA LEU A 92 -1.79 1.64 21.80
C LEU A 92 -2.98 0.72 21.49
N THR A 93 -3.46 0.77 20.26
CA THR A 93 -4.60 -0.02 19.80
C THR A 93 -4.21 -1.22 18.95
N GLN A 94 -2.91 -1.43 18.70
CA GLN A 94 -2.36 -2.46 17.83
C GLN A 94 -3.01 -2.45 16.44
N LYS A 95 -3.17 -1.25 15.86
CA LYS A 95 -3.79 -1.06 14.54
C LYS A 95 -2.79 -0.53 13.54
N VAL A 96 -2.80 -1.12 12.35
CA VAL A 96 -2.15 -0.58 11.15
C VAL A 96 -3.24 -0.02 10.26
N THR A 97 -3.23 1.29 10.07
CA THR A 97 -4.20 1.93 9.18
C THR A 97 -3.55 2.29 7.87
N VAL A 98 -3.96 1.62 6.80
CA VAL A 98 -3.57 1.93 5.42
C VAL A 98 -4.39 3.12 4.96
N THR A 99 -3.72 4.23 4.71
CA THR A 99 -4.34 5.50 4.33
C THR A 99 -4.41 5.69 2.83
N ASP A 100 -3.51 5.03 2.09
CA ASP A 100 -3.34 5.30 0.67
C ASP A 100 -2.64 4.19 -0.11
N PHE A 101 -2.99 4.07 -1.39
CA PHE A 101 -2.29 3.31 -2.42
C PHE A 101 -1.81 4.28 -3.49
N PHE A 102 -0.62 4.86 -3.28
CA PHE A 102 -0.11 5.94 -4.12
C PHE A 102 0.71 5.39 -5.30
N PRO A 103 0.27 5.55 -6.56
CA PRO A 103 1.05 5.10 -7.71
C PRO A 103 2.29 5.97 -7.90
N THR A 104 3.49 5.40 -7.68
CA THR A 104 4.77 6.13 -7.85
C THR A 104 5.32 5.99 -9.26
N LYS A 105 5.03 4.88 -9.94
CA LYS A 105 5.28 4.71 -11.36
C LYS A 105 4.09 4.03 -12.00
N MET A 106 3.40 4.78 -12.85
CA MET A 106 2.44 4.32 -13.83
C MET A 106 2.80 5.01 -15.13
N ASN A 107 2.85 4.29 -16.25
CA ASN A 107 3.25 4.89 -17.52
C ASN A 107 2.36 6.13 -17.85
N PRO A 108 2.93 7.35 -17.96
CA PRO A 108 2.18 8.61 -18.02
C PRO A 108 1.40 8.82 -19.32
N THR A 109 1.63 8.02 -20.37
CA THR A 109 0.88 8.10 -21.63
C THR A 109 -0.63 7.81 -21.49
N ARG A 110 -1.09 7.36 -20.31
CA ARG A 110 -2.50 7.00 -20.06
C ARG A 110 -3.08 7.55 -18.75
N MET A 111 -2.36 8.40 -18.01
CA MET A 111 -2.95 9.13 -16.90
C MET A 111 -3.75 10.30 -17.49
N LYS A 112 -5.08 10.25 -17.43
CA LYS A 112 -5.89 11.44 -17.65
C LYS A 112 -5.62 12.39 -16.48
N SER A 113 -4.97 13.51 -16.77
CA SER A 113 -4.99 14.70 -15.90
C SER A 113 -6.41 15.17 -15.63
#